data_AF-A0A920L2X4-F1
#
_entry.id   AF-A0A920L2X4-F1
#
_cell.length_a   1.000
_cell.length_b   1.000
_cell.length_c   1.000
_cell.angle_alpha   90.00
_cell.angle_beta   90.00
_cell.angle_gamma   90.00
#
_symmetry.space_group_name_H-M   'P 1'
#
loop_
_entity.id
_entity.type
_entity.pdbx_description
1 polymer ?
#
loop_
_entity_poly.entity_id
_entity_poly.type
_entity_poly.pdbx_seq_one_letter_code
_entity_poly.pdbx_strand_id
1 'polypeptide(L)'
;MKFYLHKYKLLLASILAVFSLHNSAESPLNLKEVEEKLLSILPTEIELLSIQKTDIEGFYEVNFQGIEPLFVSSDGNYLVSGDIYLITKEGLVNKSESRRNYQGRP
;
A
#
# COMPACT_ATOMS: atom_id res chain seq x y z
N MET A 1 28.25 8.64 43.11
CA MET A 1 28.36 8.17 41.71
C MET A 1 27.25 7.19 41.27
N LYS A 2 26.71 6.32 42.13
CA LYS A 2 25.65 5.33 41.76
C LYS A 2 24.24 5.93 41.51
N PHE A 3 23.93 7.12 42.04
CA PHE A 3 22.64 7.80 41.86
C PHE A 3 22.44 8.42 40.47
N TYR A 4 23.49 8.94 39.85
CA TYR A 4 23.42 9.52 38.50
C TYR A 4 23.15 8.43 37.44
N LEU A 5 23.72 7.24 37.63
CA LEU A 5 23.57 6.11 36.71
C LEU A 5 22.12 5.61 36.60
N HIS A 6 21.33 5.73 37.68
CA HIS A 6 19.91 5.36 37.68
C HIS A 6 19.03 6.38 36.95
N LYS A 7 19.36 7.68 37.03
CA LYS A 7 18.63 8.74 36.32
C LYS A 7 18.76 8.60 34.80
N TYR A 8 19.96 8.29 34.30
CA TYR A 8 20.18 8.06 32.86
C TYR A 8 19.56 6.75 32.36
N LYS A 9 19.48 5.69 33.19
CA LYS A 9 18.75 4.47 32.85
C LYS A 9 17.24 4.70 32.68
N LEU A 10 16.63 5.51 33.56
CA LEU A 10 15.23 5.90 33.45
C LEU A 10 14.96 6.79 32.21
N LEU A 11 15.91 7.65 31.86
CA LEU A 11 15.79 8.55 30.69
C LEU A 11 16.05 7.82 29.35
N LEU A 12 16.88 6.77 29.33
CA LEU A 12 17.05 5.89 28.16
C LEU A 12 15.80 5.04 27.88
N ALA A 13 15.10 4.60 28.93
CA ALA A 13 13.89 3.79 28.79
C ALA A 13 12.73 4.55 28.13
N SER A 14 12.63 5.87 28.33
CA SER A 14 11.61 6.70 27.68
C SER A 14 11.84 6.92 26.18
N ILE A 15 13.09 6.89 25.70
CA ILE A 15 13.40 7.10 24.27
C ILE A 15 13.06 5.86 23.44
N LEU A 16 13.23 4.66 24.00
CA LEU A 16 12.91 3.41 23.31
C LEU A 16 11.39 3.19 23.12
N ALA A 17 10.55 3.76 24.00
CA ALA A 17 9.10 3.58 23.94
C ALA A 17 8.41 4.37 22.81
N VAL A 18 9.05 5.42 22.28
CA VAL A 18 8.46 6.26 21.23
C VAL A 18 8.60 5.63 19.84
N PHE A 19 9.58 4.75 19.64
CA PHE A 19 9.86 4.15 18.32
C PHE A 19 8.89 3.02 17.93
N SER A 20 7.99 2.59 18.83
CA SER A 20 7.12 1.42 18.60
C SER A 20 5.69 1.77 18.17
N LEU A 21 5.33 3.04 18.02
CA LEU A 21 4.03 3.46 17.47
C LEU A 21 4.16 3.94 16.02
N HIS A 22 4.55 3.04 15.12
CA HIS A 22 4.26 3.20 13.70
C HIS A 22 3.96 1.84 13.05
N ASN A 23 3.17 1.01 13.74
CA ASN A 23 2.39 0.00 13.05
C ASN A 23 1.09 0.67 12.61
N SER A 24 1.15 1.35 11.47
CA SER A 24 -0.05 1.71 10.72
C SER A 24 -0.64 0.41 10.20
N ALA A 25 -1.33 -0.33 11.08
CA ALA A 25 -2.17 -1.43 10.66
C ALA A 25 -3.10 -0.86 9.59
N GLU A 26 -2.92 -1.28 8.33
CA GLU A 26 -3.73 -0.84 7.21
C GLU A 26 -5.19 -1.19 7.49
N SER A 27 -5.88 -0.24 8.11
CA SER A 27 -7.24 -0.43 8.55
C SER A 27 -8.17 -0.51 7.32
N PRO A 28 -9.26 -1.28 7.39
CA PRO A 28 -10.26 -1.33 6.32
C PRO A 28 -10.91 0.03 6.01
N LEU A 29 -10.72 1.05 6.88
CA LEU A 29 -11.12 2.44 6.60
C LEU A 29 -10.42 3.01 5.37
N ASN A 30 -9.18 2.59 5.09
CA ASN A 30 -8.39 3.20 4.02
C ASN A 30 -8.93 2.86 2.62
N LEU A 31 -9.47 1.65 2.41
CA LEU A 31 -9.96 1.24 1.09
C LEU A 31 -11.17 2.08 0.65
N LYS A 32 -12.11 2.38 1.56
CA LYS A 32 -13.28 3.20 1.25
C LYS A 32 -12.90 4.64 0.94
N GLU A 33 -11.92 5.20 1.67
CA GLU A 33 -11.39 6.54 1.40
C GLU A 33 -10.71 6.61 0.03
N VAL A 34 -9.94 5.58 -0.34
CA VAL A 34 -9.36 5.46 -1.69
C VAL A 34 -10.45 5.38 -2.76
N GLU A 35 -11.49 4.59 -2.54
CA GLU A 35 -12.62 4.47 -3.46
C GLU A 35 -13.34 5.80 -3.69
N GLU A 36 -13.71 6.48 -2.60
CA GLU A 36 -14.39 7.79 -2.66
C GLU A 36 -13.53 8.83 -3.38
N LYS A 37 -12.22 8.84 -3.09
CA LYS A 37 -11.28 9.76 -3.74
C LYS A 37 -11.17 9.49 -5.24
N LEU A 38 -11.03 8.23 -5.65
CA LEU A 38 -11.00 7.85 -7.07
C LEU A 38 -12.30 8.27 -7.76
N LEU A 39 -13.46 7.91 -7.20
CA LEU A 39 -14.76 8.30 -7.76
C LEU A 39 -14.94 9.83 -7.88
N SER A 40 -14.31 10.61 -7.02
CA SER A 40 -14.37 12.08 -7.08
C SER A 40 -13.54 12.72 -8.19
N ILE A 41 -12.52 12.01 -8.72
CA ILE A 41 -11.58 12.55 -9.73
C ILE A 41 -11.69 11.86 -11.09
N LEU A 42 -12.30 10.66 -11.16
CA LEU A 42 -12.40 9.91 -12.41
C LEU A 42 -13.32 10.61 -13.41
N PRO A 43 -12.93 10.69 -14.70
CA PRO A 43 -13.81 11.12 -15.77
C PRO A 43 -15.07 10.23 -15.86
N THR A 44 -16.18 10.78 -16.34
CA THR A 44 -17.46 10.06 -16.46
C THR A 44 -17.37 8.86 -17.41
N GLU A 45 -16.40 8.87 -18.33
CA GLU A 45 -16.14 7.78 -19.28
C GLU A 45 -15.40 6.59 -18.65
N ILE A 46 -14.82 6.77 -17.46
CA ILE A 46 -14.06 5.72 -16.77
C ILE A 46 -14.92 5.14 -15.65
N GLU A 47 -15.36 3.89 -15.84
CA GLU A 47 -16.08 3.14 -14.82
C GLU A 47 -15.11 2.37 -13.93
N LEU A 48 -15.15 2.65 -12.62
CA LEU A 48 -14.44 1.89 -11.59
C LEU A 48 -15.19 0.58 -11.31
N LEU A 49 -14.55 -0.56 -11.59
CA LEU A 49 -15.17 -1.89 -11.41
C LEU A 49 -14.92 -2.48 -10.02
N SER A 50 -13.68 -2.42 -9.53
CA SER A 50 -13.33 -2.91 -8.20
C SER A 50 -11.98 -2.38 -7.70
N ILE A 51 -11.84 -2.36 -6.38
CA ILE A 51 -10.57 -2.14 -5.68
C ILE A 51 -10.28 -3.39 -4.82
N GLN A 52 -9.11 -3.99 -5.02
CA GLN A 52 -8.74 -5.26 -4.39
C GLN A 52 -7.42 -5.13 -3.64
N LYS A 53 -7.31 -5.85 -2.52
CA LYS A 53 -6.04 -5.96 -1.81
C LYS A 53 -5.04 -6.75 -2.64
N THR A 54 -3.78 -6.32 -2.57
CA THR A 54 -2.66 -7.02 -3.21
C THR A 54 -1.74 -7.58 -2.14
N ASP A 55 -0.81 -8.45 -2.53
CA ASP A 55 0.27 -8.91 -1.66
C ASP A 55 1.37 -7.84 -1.47
N ILE A 56 1.20 -6.64 -2.05
CA ILE A 56 2.12 -5.52 -1.97
C ILE A 56 1.60 -4.59 -0.88
N GLU A 57 2.33 -4.51 0.22
CA GLU A 57 2.03 -3.57 1.31
C GLU A 57 1.99 -2.13 0.77
N GLY A 58 1.00 -1.35 1.20
CA GLY A 58 0.80 0.01 0.75
C GLY A 58 0.13 0.16 -0.61
N PHE A 59 -0.32 -0.93 -1.26
CA PHE A 59 -0.94 -0.85 -2.59
C PHE A 59 -2.20 -1.71 -2.74
N TYR A 60 -3.18 -1.13 -3.42
CA TYR A 60 -4.38 -1.82 -3.90
C TYR A 60 -4.35 -1.92 -5.43
N GLU A 61 -5.02 -2.94 -5.96
CA GLU A 61 -5.26 -3.08 -7.39
C GLU A 61 -6.62 -2.51 -7.73
N VAL A 62 -6.66 -1.67 -8.75
CA VAL A 62 -7.87 -0.99 -9.21
C VAL A 62 -8.18 -1.47 -10.62
N ASN A 63 -9.39 -2.00 -10.80
CA ASN A 63 -9.89 -2.46 -12.07
C ASN A 63 -10.86 -1.43 -12.64
N PHE A 64 -10.66 -1.05 -13.90
CA PHE A 64 -11.53 -0.14 -14.64
C PHE A 64 -12.14 -0.85 -15.84
N GLN A 65 -13.30 -0.39 -16.28
CA GLN A 65 -13.94 -0.92 -17.49
C GLN A 65 -13.11 -0.54 -18.72
N GLY A 66 -12.65 -1.56 -19.47
CA GLY A 66 -11.97 -1.37 -20.76
C GLY A 66 -10.54 -0.81 -20.68
N ILE A 67 -9.96 -0.69 -19.48
CA ILE A 67 -8.58 -0.23 -19.26
C ILE A 67 -7.83 -1.28 -18.45
N GLU A 68 -6.53 -1.41 -18.69
CA GLU A 68 -5.66 -2.28 -17.90
C GLU A 68 -5.71 -1.93 -16.41
N PRO A 69 -5.73 -2.92 -15.49
CA PRO A 69 -5.71 -2.66 -14.06
C PRO A 69 -4.50 -1.81 -13.65
N LEU A 70 -4.72 -0.86 -12.74
CA LEU A 70 -3.67 -0.01 -12.17
C LEU A 70 -3.44 -0.37 -10.71
N PHE A 71 -2.28 -0.01 -10.16
CA PHE A 71 -2.14 0.03 -8.70
C PHE A 71 -2.45 1.42 -8.18
N VAL A 72 -3.02 1.50 -6.99
CA VAL A 72 -3.17 2.74 -6.24
C VAL A 72 -2.46 2.61 -4.90
N SER A 73 -1.73 3.64 -4.48
CA SER A 73 -1.15 3.68 -3.14
C SER A 73 -2.26 3.66 -2.08
N SER A 74 -1.96 3.15 -0.89
CA SER A 74 -2.96 3.01 0.16
C SER A 74 -3.53 4.35 0.61
N ASP A 75 -2.82 5.47 0.44
CA ASP A 75 -3.31 6.84 0.68
C ASP A 75 -4.10 7.45 -0.50
N GLY A 76 -4.28 6.70 -1.59
CA GLY A 76 -4.97 7.14 -2.79
C GLY A 76 -4.28 8.28 -3.55
N ASN A 77 -3.03 8.61 -3.26
CA ASN A 77 -2.32 9.75 -3.88
C ASN A 77 -1.60 9.40 -5.18
N TYR A 78 -1.31 8.13 -5.43
CA TYR A 78 -0.52 7.69 -6.58
C TYR A 78 -1.21 6.56 -7.32
N LEU A 79 -1.28 6.68 -8.65
CA LEU A 79 -1.62 5.58 -9.55
C LEU A 79 -0.36 5.12 -10.27
N VAL A 80 -0.16 3.81 -10.32
CA VAL A 80 0.98 3.17 -10.99
C VAL A 80 0.47 2.28 -12.10
N SER A 81 0.98 2.52 -13.30
CA SER A 81 0.75 1.69 -14.49
C SER A 81 1.93 0.74 -14.70
N GLY A 82 1.65 -0.45 -15.21
CA GLY A 82 2.64 -1.49 -15.50
C GLY A 82 2.89 -2.46 -14.34
N ASP A 83 4.08 -3.06 -14.36
CA ASP A 83 4.47 -4.13 -13.44
C ASP A 83 5.13 -3.60 -12.16
N ILE A 84 4.82 -4.21 -11.02
CA ILE A 84 5.56 -4.08 -9.77
C ILE A 84 6.38 -5.35 -9.56
N TYR A 85 7.69 -5.20 -9.35
CA TYR A 85 8.60 -6.32 -9.07
C TYR A 85 9.05 -6.28 -7.61
N LEU A 86 8.94 -7.41 -6.92
CA LEU A 86 9.60 -7.65 -5.66
C LEU A 86 11.06 -8.02 -5.92
N ILE A 87 11.99 -7.29 -5.32
CA ILE A 87 13.42 -7.63 -5.33
C ILE A 87 13.66 -8.68 -4.24
N THR A 88 14.15 -9.85 -4.62
CA THR A 88 14.57 -10.92 -3.70
C THR A 88 16.07 -11.20 -3.84
N LYS A 89 16.60 -12.12 -3.04
CA LYS A 89 18.01 -12.53 -3.16
C LYS A 89 18.28 -13.32 -4.45
N GLU A 90 17.25 -13.95 -4.99
CA GLU A 90 17.28 -14.83 -6.15
C GLU A 90 16.96 -14.10 -7.46
N GLY A 91 16.42 -12.88 -7.40
CA GLY A 91 16.12 -12.07 -8.58
C GLY A 91 14.90 -11.16 -8.40
N LEU A 92 14.22 -10.88 -9.51
CA LEU A 92 13.01 -10.08 -9.54
C LEU A 92 11.79 -11.00 -9.66
N VAL A 93 10.82 -10.86 -8.75
CA VAL A 93 9.53 -11.57 -8.80
C VAL A 93 8.46 -10.57 -9.22
N ASN A 94 7.84 -10.80 -10.37
CA ASN A 94 6.74 -9.95 -10.83
C ASN A 94 5.48 -10.19 -9.98
N LYS A 95 5.02 -9.14 -9.29
CA LYS A 95 3.82 -9.13 -8.43
C LYS A 95 2.55 -8.69 -9.16
N SER A 96 2.67 -8.38 -10.44
CA SER A 96 1.61 -7.99 -11.36
C SER A 96 1.23 -9.11 -12.34
N GLU A 97 1.91 -10.26 -12.33
CA GLU A 97 1.67 -11.42 -13.21
C GLU A 97 0.19 -11.86 -13.24
N SER A 98 -0.50 -11.80 -12.10
CA SER A 98 -1.92 -12.14 -12.01
C SER A 98 -2.81 -11.30 -12.93
N ARG A 99 -2.36 -10.10 -13.33
CA ARG A 99 -3.06 -9.19 -14.26
C ARG A 99 -3.00 -9.64 -15.71
N ARG A 100 -1.97 -10.40 -16.12
CA ARG A 100 -1.77 -10.77 -17.54
C ARG A 100 -2.91 -11.63 -18.12
N ASN A 101 -3.75 -12.21 -17.25
CA ASN A 101 -4.94 -12.94 -17.67
C ASN A 101 -6.05 -12.05 -18.29
N TYR A 102 -5.97 -10.72 -18.19
CA TYR A 102 -6.91 -9.80 -18.84
C TYR A 102 -6.80 -9.81 -20.37
N GLN A 103 -5.62 -10.11 -20.92
CA GLN A 103 -5.39 -10.24 -22.36
C GLN A 103 -5.59 -11.67 -22.88
N GLY A 104 -5.93 -12.62 -21.98
CA GLY A 104 -5.92 -14.07 -22.25
C GLY A 104 -7.29 -14.73 -22.44
N ARG A 105 -8.39 -13.98 -22.65
CA ARG A 105 -9.67 -14.58 -23.05
C ARG A 105 -10.00 -14.22 -24.50
N PRO A 106 -10.23 -15.22 -25.39
CA PRO A 106 -10.75 -14.97 -26.73
C PRO A 106 -12.16 -14.36 -26.70
#